data_AF-A0A2V7XMI9-F1
#
_entry.id   AF-A0A2V7XMI9-F1
#
_cell.length_a   1.000
_cell.length_b   1.000
_cell.length_c   1.000
_cell.angle_alpha   90.00
_cell.angle_beta   90.00
_cell.angle_gamma   90.00
#
_symmetry.space_group_name_H-M   'P 1'
#
loop_
_entity.id
_entity.type
_entity.pdbx_description
1 polymer ?
#
loop_
_entity_poly.entity_id
_entity_poly.type
_entity_poly.pdbx_seq_one_letter_code
_entity_poly.pdbx_strand_id
1 'polypeptide(L)'
;MLVVALVGCGGGGSSPSPVTTTTVPVATRTLVGQGTWQLTDSDTAIRNIGIPDVAGVPFQLGAAGTVDVTVDWTFRTNDIDIAIFPGSCNSTQLVNLVCGTTPIAQSLSTTAKPETLTRQLSAGNYTLVIASNVGNSAESGTFAIFVTR
;
A
#
# COMPACT_ATOMS: atom_id res chain seq x y z
N MET A 1 7.31 -21.79 -67.54
CA MET A 1 6.29 -22.34 -66.62
C MET A 1 6.45 -23.84 -66.59
N LEU A 2 6.91 -24.38 -65.47
CA LEU A 2 7.16 -25.80 -65.29
C LEU A 2 6.25 -26.29 -64.16
N VAL A 3 5.41 -27.28 -64.46
CA VAL A 3 4.57 -27.98 -63.47
C VAL A 3 5.30 -29.27 -63.12
N VAL A 4 5.55 -29.50 -61.83
CA VAL A 4 5.87 -30.84 -61.29
C VAL A 4 5.07 -31.02 -60.00
N ALA A 5 4.26 -32.07 -60.00
CA ALA A 5 3.39 -32.51 -58.91
C ALA A 5 4.15 -33.40 -57.93
N LEU A 6 3.75 -33.42 -56.65
CA LEU A 6 3.78 -34.63 -55.83
C LEU A 6 2.64 -34.65 -54.83
N VAL A 7 1.79 -35.66 -54.99
CA VAL A 7 0.72 -36.08 -54.10
C VAL A 7 1.37 -36.93 -53.00
N GLY A 8 1.17 -36.55 -51.74
CA GLY A 8 1.63 -37.30 -50.58
C GLY A 8 0.49 -37.43 -49.57
N CYS A 9 -0.46 -38.31 -49.84
CA CYS A 9 -1.46 -38.75 -48.86
C CYS A 9 -0.77 -39.80 -47.97
N GLY A 10 -0.17 -39.35 -46.88
CA GLY A 10 0.40 -40.21 -45.83
C GLY A 10 -0.50 -40.16 -44.60
N GLY A 11 -1.36 -41.16 -44.46
CA GLY A 11 -2.13 -41.40 -43.25
C GLY A 11 -1.20 -41.66 -42.07
N GLY A 12 -1.18 -40.74 -41.13
CA GLY A 12 -0.57 -40.90 -39.81
C GLY A 12 -1.49 -40.25 -38.81
N GLY A 13 -2.28 -41.05 -38.10
CA GLY A 13 -3.14 -40.61 -37.01
C GLY A 13 -2.30 -40.11 -35.85
N SER A 14 -1.87 -38.84 -35.92
CA SER A 14 -1.30 -38.14 -34.78
C SER A 14 -2.47 -37.66 -33.94
N SER A 15 -2.85 -38.45 -32.94
CA SER A 15 -3.72 -37.97 -31.86
C SER A 15 -3.13 -36.66 -31.34
N PRO A 16 -3.86 -35.53 -31.34
CA PRO A 16 -3.32 -34.31 -30.76
C PRO A 16 -3.10 -34.56 -29.27
N SER A 17 -1.85 -34.46 -28.82
CA SER A 17 -1.55 -34.46 -27.40
C SER A 17 -2.39 -33.37 -26.73
N PRO A 18 -3.05 -33.64 -25.59
CA PRO A 18 -3.80 -32.62 -24.88
C PRO A 18 -2.83 -31.50 -24.48
N VAL A 19 -3.10 -30.29 -25.00
CA VAL A 19 -2.38 -29.09 -24.58
C VAL A 19 -2.83 -28.80 -23.16
N THR A 20 -1.98 -29.10 -22.19
CA THR A 20 -2.18 -28.66 -20.80
C THR A 20 -2.05 -27.15 -20.79
N THR A 21 -3.17 -26.44 -20.80
CA THR A 21 -3.20 -25.00 -20.57
C THR A 21 -2.94 -24.77 -19.09
N THR A 22 -1.70 -24.42 -18.74
CA THR A 22 -1.38 -23.93 -17.40
C THR A 22 -2.00 -22.55 -17.25
N THR A 23 -3.16 -22.45 -16.59
CA THR A 23 -3.74 -21.16 -16.23
C THR A 23 -2.85 -20.50 -15.18
N VAL A 24 -2.17 -19.42 -15.54
CA VAL A 24 -1.45 -18.59 -14.57
C VAL A 24 -2.49 -17.91 -13.67
N PRO A 25 -2.37 -17.98 -12.33
CA PRO A 25 -3.25 -17.25 -11.44
C PRO A 25 -3.14 -15.75 -11.72
N VAL A 26 -4.28 -15.08 -11.91
CA VAL A 26 -4.33 -13.62 -12.07
C VAL A 26 -4.19 -12.98 -10.71
N ALA A 27 -3.24 -12.04 -10.58
CA ALA A 27 -3.07 -11.29 -9.35
C ALA A 27 -4.35 -10.50 -9.02
N THR A 28 -4.85 -10.64 -7.79
CA THR A 28 -6.08 -10.01 -7.33
C THR A 28 -5.76 -8.81 -6.45
N ARG A 29 -6.30 -7.64 -6.80
CA ARG A 29 -6.18 -6.42 -6.01
C ARG A 29 -7.41 -6.22 -5.14
N THR A 30 -7.22 -6.15 -3.82
CA THR A 30 -8.30 -6.07 -2.83
C THR A 30 -8.14 -4.84 -1.95
N LEU A 31 -9.23 -4.13 -1.67
CA LEU A 31 -9.25 -3.05 -0.69
C LEU A 31 -9.26 -3.64 0.73
N VAL A 32 -8.29 -3.27 1.57
CA VAL A 32 -8.17 -3.77 2.95
C VAL A 32 -8.38 -2.68 4.01
N GLY A 33 -8.38 -1.41 3.60
CA GLY A 33 -8.74 -0.28 4.47
C GLY A 33 -8.99 0.98 3.67
N GLN A 34 -9.98 1.76 4.07
CA GLN A 34 -10.20 3.11 3.56
C GLN A 34 -10.93 3.94 4.62
N GLY A 35 -10.80 5.25 4.53
CA GLY A 35 -11.54 6.14 5.41
C GLY A 35 -11.01 7.55 5.38
N THR A 36 -11.45 8.32 6.38
CA THR A 36 -10.93 9.66 6.65
C THR A 36 -9.97 9.61 7.83
N TRP A 37 -9.08 10.59 7.88
CA TRP A 37 -8.17 10.81 9.01
C TRP A 37 -8.14 12.29 9.34
N GLN A 38 -7.77 12.59 10.57
CA GLN A 38 -7.58 13.95 11.05
C GLN A 38 -6.34 13.98 11.92
N LEU A 39 -5.48 14.96 11.66
CA LEU A 39 -4.51 15.45 12.62
C LEU A 39 -5.23 16.55 13.38
N THR A 40 -5.68 16.22 14.58
CA THR A 40 -6.09 17.24 15.53
C THR A 40 -4.84 17.96 16.00
N ASP A 41 -4.93 19.26 16.24
CA ASP A 41 -3.94 20.04 17.00
C ASP A 41 -3.96 19.59 18.48
N SER A 42 -3.74 18.30 18.67
CA SER A 42 -3.82 17.62 19.95
C SER A 42 -2.54 17.95 20.69
N ASP A 43 -2.62 19.11 21.33
CA ASP A 43 -1.72 19.62 22.34
C ASP A 43 -0.46 20.28 21.77
N THR A 44 -0.54 21.61 21.66
CA THR A 44 0.63 22.47 21.42
C THR A 44 1.80 22.14 22.35
N ALA A 45 1.58 21.56 23.54
CA ALA A 45 2.65 21.09 24.43
C ALA A 45 3.46 19.92 23.84
N ILE A 46 2.83 19.00 23.12
CA ILE A 46 3.50 17.85 22.46
C ILE A 46 4.34 18.33 21.27
N ARG A 47 3.81 19.29 20.50
CA ARG A 47 4.58 19.97 19.43
C ARG A 47 5.76 20.76 19.98
N ASN A 48 5.58 21.44 21.12
CA ASN A 48 6.64 22.23 21.76
C ASN A 48 7.83 21.38 22.23
N ILE A 49 7.66 20.06 22.38
CA ILE A 49 8.75 19.12 22.68
C ILE A 49 9.23 18.35 21.44
N GLY A 50 8.83 18.77 20.23
CA GLY A 50 9.33 18.25 18.96
C GLY A 50 8.68 16.95 18.48
N ILE A 51 7.51 16.58 19.03
CA ILE A 51 6.77 15.41 18.57
C ILE A 51 5.72 15.84 17.53
N PRO A 52 5.67 15.23 16.32
CA PRO A 52 4.70 15.57 15.30
C PRO A 52 3.28 15.10 15.67
N ASP A 53 2.26 15.79 15.15
CA ASP A 53 0.90 15.26 15.18
C ASP A 53 0.82 14.02 14.27
N VAL A 54 0.22 12.95 14.79
CA VAL A 54 0.10 11.67 14.09
C VAL A 54 -1.31 11.09 14.17
N ALA A 55 -1.75 10.52 13.07
CA ALA A 55 -2.91 9.62 13.01
C ALA A 55 -2.42 8.19 12.81
N GLY A 56 -3.00 7.26 13.58
CA GLY A 56 -2.74 5.83 13.47
C GLY A 56 -3.96 5.10 12.90
N VAL A 57 -3.78 4.42 11.78
CA VAL A 57 -4.83 3.64 11.10
C VAL A 57 -4.43 2.16 11.12
N PRO A 58 -5.02 1.34 12.00
CA PRO A 58 -4.74 -0.09 12.02
C PRO A 58 -5.34 -0.79 10.79
N PHE A 59 -4.61 -1.75 10.23
CA PHE A 59 -5.09 -2.66 9.19
C PHE A 59 -4.49 -4.06 9.38
N GLN A 60 -5.13 -5.07 8.77
CA GLN A 60 -4.72 -6.47 8.89
C GLN A 60 -4.59 -7.11 7.52
N LEU A 61 -3.55 -7.95 7.37
CA LEU A 61 -3.36 -8.82 6.22
C LEU A 61 -3.53 -10.28 6.65
N GLY A 62 -4.52 -10.97 6.06
CA GLY A 62 -4.70 -12.42 6.28
C GLY A 62 -3.67 -13.30 5.57
N ALA A 63 -2.98 -12.75 4.57
CA ALA A 63 -1.91 -13.42 3.82
C ALA A 63 -0.88 -12.38 3.34
N ALA A 64 0.32 -12.82 3.00
CA ALA A 64 1.34 -11.96 2.41
C ALA A 64 0.86 -11.32 1.09
N GLY A 65 1.38 -10.16 0.74
CA GLY A 65 1.03 -9.45 -0.51
C GLY A 65 1.71 -8.10 -0.65
N THR A 66 1.60 -7.51 -1.83
CA THR A 66 2.05 -6.13 -2.09
C THR A 66 0.98 -5.17 -1.60
N VAL A 67 1.28 -4.39 -0.57
CA VAL A 67 0.42 -3.32 -0.09
C VAL A 67 0.70 -2.03 -0.85
N ASP A 68 -0.36 -1.38 -1.31
CA ASP A 68 -0.35 -0.03 -1.88
C ASP A 68 -1.17 0.90 -1.00
N VAL A 69 -0.54 1.94 -0.48
CA VAL A 69 -1.17 3.00 0.32
C VAL A 69 -1.24 4.28 -0.50
N THR A 70 -2.36 4.97 -0.39
CA THR A 70 -2.51 6.35 -0.87
C THR A 70 -3.14 7.18 0.23
N VAL A 71 -2.52 8.31 0.55
CA VAL A 71 -3.01 9.29 1.52
C VAL A 71 -3.11 10.65 0.84
N ASP A 72 -4.30 11.22 0.86
CA ASP A 72 -4.58 12.57 0.37
C ASP A 72 -5.06 13.45 1.52
N TRP A 73 -4.87 14.76 1.42
CA TRP A 73 -5.19 15.75 2.45
C TRP A 73 -5.81 17.02 1.89
N THR A 74 -6.17 17.97 2.74
CA THR A 74 -6.88 19.17 2.31
C THR A 74 -5.91 20.23 1.77
N PHE A 75 -4.89 20.62 2.55
CA PHE A 75 -4.05 21.78 2.21
C PHE A 75 -2.75 21.37 1.52
N ARG A 76 -2.59 21.73 0.23
CA ARG A 76 -1.34 21.48 -0.53
C ARG A 76 -0.09 22.13 0.09
N THR A 77 -0.26 23.11 0.97
CA THR A 77 0.84 23.77 1.70
C THR A 77 1.37 22.94 2.88
N ASN A 78 0.61 21.94 3.33
CA ASN A 78 1.05 21.01 4.36
C ASN A 78 1.84 19.87 3.73
N ASP A 79 2.86 19.43 4.45
CA ASP A 79 3.71 18.29 4.12
C ASP A 79 3.30 17.09 4.98
N ILE A 80 2.80 16.03 4.34
CA ILE A 80 2.24 14.84 4.98
C ILE A 80 3.07 13.63 4.58
N ASP A 81 3.74 13.07 5.58
CA ASP A 81 4.54 11.87 5.48
C ASP A 81 3.73 10.65 5.92
N ILE A 82 4.03 9.49 5.34
CA ILE A 82 3.38 8.24 5.72
C ILE A 82 4.38 7.13 6.00
N ALA A 83 4.05 6.28 6.97
CA ALA A 83 4.85 5.13 7.33
C ALA A 83 3.99 3.93 7.72
N ILE A 84 4.56 2.73 7.63
CA ILE A 84 3.93 1.51 8.11
C ILE A 84 4.76 0.96 9.28
N PHE A 85 4.08 0.66 10.37
CA PHE A 85 4.63 -0.02 11.54
C PHE A 85 3.98 -1.40 11.71
N PRO A 86 4.70 -2.39 12.26
CA PRO A 86 4.09 -3.65 12.67
C PRO A 86 3.21 -3.43 13.90
N GLY A 87 2.16 -4.26 14.04
CA GLY A 87 1.21 -4.18 15.14
C GLY A 87 0.07 -3.19 14.90
N SER A 88 -0.89 -3.17 15.83
CA SER A 88 -2.05 -2.27 15.80
C SER A 88 -1.91 -1.21 16.88
N CYS A 89 -1.80 0.04 16.45
CA CYS A 89 -1.59 1.18 17.33
C CYS A 89 -2.54 2.32 17.02
N ASN A 90 -3.00 2.99 18.09
CA ASN A 90 -3.66 4.29 17.99
C ASN A 90 -2.63 5.43 18.06
N SER A 91 -3.08 6.67 17.84
CA SER A 91 -2.25 7.88 17.89
C SER A 91 -1.52 8.06 19.22
N THR A 92 -2.18 7.81 20.36
CA THR A 92 -1.56 7.89 21.69
C THR A 92 -0.41 6.91 21.85
N GLN A 93 -0.55 5.69 21.34
CA GLN A 93 0.51 4.67 21.39
C GLN A 93 1.70 5.02 20.48
N LEU A 94 1.43 5.65 19.33
CA LEU A 94 2.47 6.14 18.41
C LEU A 94 3.30 7.26 19.05
N VAL A 95 2.65 8.25 19.66
CA VAL A 95 3.31 9.35 20.39
C VAL A 95 4.16 8.83 21.55
N ASN A 96 3.69 7.81 22.26
CA ASN A 96 4.42 7.17 23.36
C ASN A 96 5.44 6.11 22.90
N LEU A 97 5.69 5.99 21.59
CA LEU A 97 6.64 5.05 20.99
C LEU A 97 6.40 3.57 21.34
N VAL A 98 5.15 3.22 21.68
CA VAL A 98 4.76 1.84 22.07
C VAL A 98 4.87 0.88 20.89
N CYS A 99 4.70 1.40 19.66
CA CYS A 99 4.75 0.64 18.41
C CYS A 99 6.18 0.41 17.91
N GLY A 100 7.18 0.78 18.72
CA GLY A 100 8.57 0.88 18.32
C GLY A 100 8.89 2.23 17.66
N THR A 101 10.16 2.40 17.32
CA THR A 101 10.71 3.66 16.79
C THR A 101 11.09 3.57 15.32
N THR A 102 10.97 2.40 14.69
CA THR A 102 11.42 2.17 13.33
C THR A 102 10.30 1.64 12.44
N PRO A 103 9.90 2.38 11.40
CA PRO A 103 8.92 1.89 10.43
C PRO A 103 9.51 0.80 9.54
N ILE A 104 8.67 -0.12 9.07
CA ILE A 104 9.06 -1.16 8.11
C ILE A 104 9.01 -0.68 6.66
N ALA A 105 8.37 0.47 6.42
CA ALA A 105 8.33 1.21 5.15
C ALA A 105 7.87 2.66 5.42
N GLN A 106 8.33 3.61 4.62
CA GLN A 106 7.96 5.03 4.71
C GLN A 106 8.05 5.72 3.35
N SER A 107 7.24 6.77 3.16
CA SER A 107 7.36 7.76 2.10
C SER A 107 7.36 9.14 2.75
N LEU A 108 8.36 9.95 2.39
CA LEU A 108 8.69 11.23 3.04
C LEU A 108 8.80 12.36 1.99
N SER A 109 7.88 12.42 1.03
CA SER A 109 8.02 13.31 -0.12
C SER A 109 7.54 14.71 0.21
N THR A 110 8.46 15.67 0.21
CA THR A 110 8.18 17.07 0.54
C THR A 110 7.25 17.82 -0.42
N THR A 111 6.85 17.20 -1.53
CA THR A 111 6.06 17.87 -2.59
C THR A 111 4.93 17.01 -3.18
N ALA A 112 4.89 15.72 -2.88
CA ALA A 112 3.90 14.84 -3.49
C ALA A 112 2.55 14.99 -2.77
N LYS A 113 1.47 15.21 -3.52
CA LYS A 113 0.09 15.10 -3.04
C LYS A 113 -0.74 14.40 -4.12
N PRO A 114 -1.32 13.22 -3.89
CA PRO A 114 -1.26 12.45 -2.64
C PRO A 114 0.13 11.84 -2.36
N GLU A 115 0.35 11.44 -1.12
CA GLU A 115 1.49 10.63 -0.71
C GLU A 115 1.18 9.15 -0.95
N THR A 116 2.15 8.39 -1.45
CA THR A 116 1.95 6.98 -1.81
C THR A 116 3.07 6.09 -1.31
N LEU A 117 2.74 4.86 -0.92
CA LEU A 117 3.71 3.90 -0.39
C LEU A 117 3.35 2.49 -0.86
N THR A 118 4.30 1.81 -1.50
CA THR A 118 4.16 0.42 -1.92
C THR A 118 5.16 -0.47 -1.19
N ARG A 119 4.71 -1.59 -0.61
CA ARG A 119 5.57 -2.51 0.16
C ARG A 119 5.06 -3.95 0.15
N GLN A 120 5.96 -4.92 -0.05
CA GLN A 120 5.66 -6.32 0.23
C GLN A 120 5.58 -6.56 1.74
N LEU A 121 4.45 -7.09 2.23
CA LEU A 121 4.22 -7.41 3.63
C LEU A 121 3.82 -8.88 3.81
N SER A 122 4.11 -9.44 4.98
CA SER A 122 3.62 -10.76 5.39
C SER A 122 2.17 -10.67 5.90
N ALA A 123 1.58 -11.82 6.22
CA ALA A 123 0.37 -11.80 7.05
C ALA A 123 0.68 -11.16 8.41
N GLY A 124 -0.26 -10.40 8.96
CA GLY A 124 -0.06 -9.72 10.24
C GLY A 124 -0.93 -8.49 10.41
N ASN A 125 -0.78 -7.88 11.58
CA ASN A 125 -1.38 -6.59 11.93
C ASN A 125 -0.36 -5.48 11.70
N TYR A 126 -0.84 -4.37 11.17
CA TYR A 126 -0.03 -3.22 10.82
C TYR A 126 -0.76 -1.93 11.18
N THR A 127 0.00 -0.85 11.27
CA THR A 127 -0.52 0.51 11.45
C THR A 127 0.05 1.40 10.36
N LEU A 128 -0.83 2.01 9.58
CA LEU A 128 -0.48 3.16 8.76
C LEU A 128 -0.40 4.38 9.68
N VAL A 129 0.77 4.99 9.73
CA VAL A 129 1.03 6.25 10.41
C VAL A 129 0.98 7.35 9.37
N ILE A 130 0.20 8.38 9.66
CA ILE A 130 0.10 9.60 8.86
C ILE A 130 0.60 10.72 9.77
N ALA A 131 1.65 11.43 9.36
CA ALA A 131 2.31 12.44 10.17
C ALA A 131 2.50 13.73 9.37
N SER A 132 2.41 14.88 10.03
CA SER A 132 2.77 16.16 9.41
C SER A 132 4.20 16.55 9.77
N ASN A 133 5.02 16.82 8.76
CA ASN A 133 6.40 17.27 8.91
C ASN A 133 6.51 18.80 8.94
N VAL A 134 5.61 19.50 8.21
CA VAL A 134 5.57 20.97 8.12
C VAL A 134 4.13 21.47 7.91
N GLY A 135 3.69 22.47 8.69
CA GLY A 135 2.40 23.16 8.49
C GLY A 135 1.59 23.40 9.77
N ASN A 136 0.59 24.30 9.69
CA ASN A 136 -0.35 24.54 10.80
C ASN A 136 -1.16 23.28 11.10
N SER A 137 -1.33 23.05 12.39
CA SER A 137 -1.57 21.79 13.12
C SER A 137 -2.89 21.06 12.90
N ALA A 138 -3.83 21.62 12.14
CA ALA A 138 -5.09 20.96 11.81
C ALA A 138 -5.10 20.57 10.34
N GLU A 139 -5.08 19.27 10.07
CA GLU A 139 -5.19 18.72 8.72
C GLU A 139 -6.13 17.52 8.72
N SER A 140 -6.78 17.29 7.58
CA SER A 140 -7.63 16.13 7.40
C SER A 140 -7.61 15.65 5.97
N GLY A 141 -7.97 14.40 5.78
CA GLY A 141 -7.89 13.80 4.47
C GLY A 141 -8.52 12.43 4.39
N THR A 142 -8.16 11.73 3.33
CA THR A 142 -8.61 10.37 3.05
C THR A 142 -7.42 9.44 2.89
N PHE A 143 -7.62 8.17 3.17
CA PHE A 143 -6.65 7.13 2.88
C PHE A 143 -7.33 5.95 2.19
N ALA A 144 -6.54 5.23 1.40
CA ALA A 144 -6.91 3.91 0.87
C ALA A 144 -5.70 2.97 0.93
N ILE A 145 -5.96 1.73 1.32
CA ILE A 145 -4.97 0.65 1.45
C ILE A 145 -5.48 -0.52 0.63
N PHE A 146 -4.70 -0.92 -0.36
CA PHE A 146 -4.97 -2.10 -1.18
C PHE A 146 -3.88 -3.14 -0.97
N VAL A 147 -4.21 -4.39 -1.26
CA VAL A 147 -3.26 -5.49 -1.34
C VAL A 147 -3.40 -6.23 -2.66
N THR A 148 -2.29 -6.54 -3.30
CA THR A 148 -2.21 -7.39 -4.50
C THR A 148 -1.57 -8.73 -4.13
N ARG A 149 -2.19 -9.84 -4.54
CA ARG A 149 -1.74 -11.22 -4.30
C ARG A 149 -1.93 -12.10 -5.52
#